data_AF-A0A953YF81-F1
#
_entry.id   AF-A0A953YF81-F1
#
_cell.length_a   1.000
_cell.length_b   1.000
_cell.length_c   1.000
_cell.angle_alpha   90.00
_cell.angle_beta   90.00
_cell.angle_gamma   90.00
#
_symmetry.space_group_name_H-M   'P 1'
#
loop_
_entity.id
_entity.type
_entity.pdbx_description
1 polymer ?
#
loop_
_entity_poly.entity_id
_entity_poly.type
_entity_poly.pdbx_seq_one_letter_code
_entity_poly.pdbx_strand_id
1 'polypeptide(L)'
;AVSARAAYDLWLERNIKHAEVSRVSGLDASFDLFVAEKMDALAGLRPKLIDDVKKLPGARLLPDRFTAVQQASCTKKGRDAGFKLLSDFIEEMKANGTVQGLIDKYGVTGRLTVAPPA
;
A
#
# COMPACT_ATOMS: atom_id res chain seq x y z
N ALA A 1 -3.48 -7.44 -14.51
CA ALA A 1 -4.22 -8.36 -13.60
C ALA A 1 -4.37 -7.76 -12.20
N VAL A 2 -5.43 -8.15 -11.47
CA VAL A 2 -5.67 -7.77 -10.08
C VAL A 2 -6.43 -8.86 -9.32
N SER A 3 -6.20 -8.99 -8.01
CA SER A 3 -7.03 -9.85 -7.15
C SER A 3 -8.41 -9.22 -6.93
N ALA A 4 -9.47 -9.94 -7.31
CA ALA A 4 -10.84 -9.49 -7.22
C ALA A 4 -11.26 -9.14 -5.78
N ARG A 5 -12.06 -8.08 -5.62
CA ARG A 5 -12.60 -7.57 -4.35
C ARG A 5 -11.55 -7.05 -3.35
N ALA A 6 -10.29 -6.91 -3.77
CA ALA A 6 -9.30 -6.22 -2.97
C ALA A 6 -9.60 -4.71 -2.92
N ALA A 7 -9.15 -4.02 -1.86
CA ALA A 7 -9.37 -2.58 -1.75
C ALA A 7 -8.81 -1.77 -2.93
N TYR A 8 -7.67 -2.21 -3.49
CA TYR A 8 -7.08 -1.59 -4.68
C TYR A 8 -7.80 -1.96 -5.98
N ASP A 9 -8.49 -3.10 -6.06
CA ASP A 9 -9.39 -3.43 -7.19
C ASP A 9 -10.59 -2.48 -7.21
N LEU A 10 -11.26 -2.30 -6.06
CA LEU A 10 -12.37 -1.35 -5.92
C LEU A 10 -11.95 0.09 -6.22
N TRP A 11 -10.70 0.46 -5.91
CA TRP A 11 -10.16 1.76 -6.30
C TRP A 11 -9.97 1.84 -7.81
N LEU A 12 -9.36 0.83 -8.44
CA LEU A 12 -9.11 0.80 -9.89
C LEU A 12 -10.42 0.85 -10.67
N GLU A 13 -11.44 0.08 -10.27
CA GLU A 13 -12.76 0.09 -10.89
C GLU A 13 -13.36 1.51 -11.02
N ARG A 14 -13.15 2.35 -10.00
CA ARG A 14 -13.70 3.71 -9.95
C ARG A 14 -12.85 4.77 -10.66
N ASN A 15 -11.57 4.47 -10.94
CA ASN A 15 -10.59 5.49 -11.34
C ASN A 15 -9.87 5.19 -12.66
N ILE A 16 -9.86 3.93 -13.12
CA ILE A 16 -9.19 3.55 -14.36
C ILE A 16 -9.98 4.07 -15.58
N LYS A 17 -9.26 4.59 -16.59
CA LYS A 17 -9.88 5.22 -17.77
C LYS A 17 -9.41 4.63 -19.11
N HIS A 18 -8.15 4.21 -19.17
CA HIS A 18 -7.47 3.87 -20.43
C HIS A 18 -6.86 2.46 -20.42
N ALA A 19 -7.30 1.60 -19.50
CA ALA A 19 -6.84 0.23 -19.39
C ALA A 19 -7.97 -0.69 -18.94
N GLU A 20 -7.91 -1.94 -19.37
CA GLU A 20 -8.82 -2.99 -18.95
C GLU A 20 -8.31 -3.66 -17.66
N VAL A 21 -9.24 -3.98 -16.75
CA VAL A 21 -8.91 -4.63 -15.48
C VAL A 21 -9.34 -6.09 -15.52
N SER A 22 -8.39 -6.98 -15.82
CA SER A 22 -8.60 -8.43 -15.69
C SER A 22 -8.51 -8.86 -14.21
N ARG A 23 -9.60 -9.42 -13.70
CA ARG A 23 -9.77 -9.80 -12.30
C ARG A 23 -9.72 -11.32 -12.13
N VAL A 24 -9.07 -11.78 -11.07
CA VAL A 24 -9.06 -13.19 -10.67
C VAL A 24 -9.11 -13.31 -9.15
N SER A 25 -9.63 -14.41 -8.64
CA SER A 25 -9.70 -14.63 -7.19
C SER A 25 -8.35 -15.09 -6.64
N GLY A 26 -7.75 -14.27 -5.75
CA GLY A 26 -6.51 -14.61 -5.05
C GLY A 26 -5.29 -13.86 -5.56
N LEU A 27 -4.35 -13.58 -4.64
CA LEU A 27 -3.12 -12.83 -4.94
C LEU A 27 -2.21 -13.59 -5.89
N ASP A 28 -1.96 -14.89 -5.63
CA ASP A 28 -1.07 -15.69 -6.45
C ASP A 28 -1.67 -15.92 -7.85
N ALA A 29 -2.98 -16.20 -7.93
CA ALA A 29 -3.66 -16.31 -9.21
C ALA A 29 -3.56 -15.02 -10.05
N SER A 30 -3.56 -13.83 -9.41
CA SER A 30 -3.39 -12.57 -10.14
C SER A 30 -1.97 -12.38 -10.69
N PHE A 31 -0.96 -12.92 -10.01
CA PHE A 31 0.40 -12.96 -10.51
C PHE A 31 0.53 -13.97 -11.66
N ASP A 32 -0.03 -15.18 -11.50
CA ASP A 32 0.02 -16.22 -12.55
C ASP A 32 -0.66 -15.75 -13.83
N LEU A 33 -1.83 -15.10 -13.72
CA LEU A 33 -2.54 -14.50 -14.85
C LEU A 33 -1.71 -13.40 -15.53
N PHE A 34 -1.07 -12.53 -14.74
CA PHE A 34 -0.20 -11.47 -15.27
C PHE A 34 0.95 -12.03 -16.12
N VAL A 35 1.59 -13.10 -15.65
CA VAL A 35 2.70 -13.76 -16.36
C VAL A 35 2.21 -14.54 -17.57
N ALA A 36 1.16 -15.35 -17.42
CA ALA A 36 0.66 -16.24 -18.47
C ALA A 36 0.13 -15.46 -19.69
N GLU A 37 -0.64 -14.40 -19.45
CA GLU A 37 -1.27 -13.58 -20.50
C GLU A 37 -0.37 -12.41 -20.94
N LYS A 38 0.87 -12.32 -20.43
CA LYS A 38 1.83 -11.24 -20.76
C LYS A 38 1.22 -9.84 -20.61
N MET A 39 0.49 -9.62 -19.53
CA MET A 39 -0.21 -8.35 -19.30
C MET A 39 0.77 -7.19 -19.04
N ASP A 40 0.30 -5.95 -19.26
CA ASP A 40 1.15 -4.75 -19.11
C ASP A 40 1.45 -4.40 -17.64
N ALA A 41 0.53 -4.70 -16.73
CA ALA A 41 0.68 -4.35 -15.31
C ALA A 41 -0.03 -5.32 -14.35
N LEU A 42 0.58 -5.49 -13.17
CA LEU A 42 0.01 -6.18 -12.00
C LEU A 42 -0.24 -5.18 -10.88
N ALA A 43 -1.49 -5.13 -10.38
CA ALA A 43 -1.83 -4.36 -9.20
C ALA A 43 -1.90 -5.26 -7.96
N GLY A 44 -1.21 -4.86 -6.89
CA GLY A 44 -1.14 -5.62 -5.65
C GLY A 44 -0.60 -4.81 -4.47
N LEU A 45 -0.58 -5.44 -3.29
CA LEU A 45 0.02 -4.83 -2.10
C LEU A 45 1.55 -4.78 -2.25
N ARG A 46 2.14 -3.64 -1.88
CA ARG A 46 3.59 -3.40 -2.02
C ARG A 46 4.47 -4.54 -1.46
N PRO A 47 4.22 -5.11 -0.26
CA PRO A 47 5.03 -6.22 0.25
C PRO A 47 5.02 -7.44 -0.67
N LYS A 48 3.86 -7.79 -1.24
CA LYS A 48 3.73 -8.92 -2.17
C LYS A 48 4.42 -8.64 -3.49
N LEU A 49 4.26 -7.42 -4.02
CA LEU A 49 4.93 -7.01 -5.26
C LEU A 49 6.46 -7.00 -5.14
N ILE A 50 7.01 -6.66 -3.96
CA ILE A 50 8.45 -6.77 -3.68
C ILE A 50 8.94 -8.22 -3.76
N ASP A 51 8.12 -9.18 -3.36
CA ASP A 51 8.48 -10.59 -3.43
C ASP A 51 8.24 -11.16 -4.84
N ASP A 52 7.23 -10.69 -5.55
CA ASP A 52 6.90 -11.13 -6.91
C ASP A 52 7.89 -10.61 -7.96
N VAL A 53 8.36 -9.36 -7.84
CA VAL A 53 9.34 -8.80 -8.80
C VAL A 53 10.67 -9.58 -8.81
N LYS A 54 11.04 -10.20 -7.68
CA LYS A 54 12.24 -11.05 -7.59
C LYS A 54 12.12 -12.33 -8.42
N LYS A 55 10.90 -12.77 -8.71
CA LYS A 55 10.62 -14.00 -9.47
C LYS A 55 10.54 -13.74 -10.97
N LEU A 56 10.49 -12.48 -11.41
CA LEU A 56 10.24 -12.11 -12.80
C LEU A 56 11.38 -11.23 -13.34
N PRO A 57 12.40 -11.84 -13.98
CA PRO A 57 13.50 -11.09 -14.60
C PRO A 57 12.98 -10.04 -15.60
N GLY A 58 13.49 -8.82 -15.52
CA GLY A 58 13.09 -7.70 -16.38
C GLY A 58 11.86 -6.92 -15.88
N ALA A 59 11.14 -7.41 -14.87
CA ALA A 59 10.09 -6.64 -14.23
C ALA A 59 10.66 -5.58 -13.29
N ARG A 60 9.88 -4.52 -13.07
CA ARG A 60 10.21 -3.46 -12.10
C ARG A 60 8.98 -3.08 -11.30
N LEU A 61 9.19 -2.68 -10.06
CA LEU A 61 8.16 -2.02 -9.27
C LEU A 61 8.07 -0.55 -9.66
N LEU A 62 6.87 -0.01 -9.82
CA LEU A 62 6.70 1.43 -9.99
C LEU A 62 7.09 2.14 -8.67
N PRO A 63 7.84 3.26 -8.72
CA PRO A 63 8.31 3.94 -7.52
C PRO A 63 7.14 4.47 -6.66
N ASP A 64 6.09 4.93 -7.33
CA ASP A 64 4.91 5.52 -6.72
C ASP A 64 3.80 4.50 -6.44
N ARG A 65 2.66 5.02 -5.96
CA ARG A 65 1.43 4.26 -5.71
C ARG A 65 0.23 5.07 -6.21
N PHE A 66 -0.80 4.39 -6.70
CA PHE A 66 -2.08 5.02 -7.05
C PHE A 66 -3.04 5.12 -5.86
N THR A 67 -2.81 4.34 -4.79
CA THR A 67 -3.61 4.37 -3.56
C THR A 67 -2.80 3.88 -2.36
N ALA A 68 -3.28 4.12 -1.13
CA ALA A 68 -2.68 3.64 0.11
C ALA A 68 -3.73 3.34 1.17
N VAL A 69 -3.47 2.30 1.97
CA VAL A 69 -4.23 2.06 3.21
C VAL A 69 -3.60 2.90 4.31
N GLN A 70 -4.24 4.02 4.64
CA GLN A 70 -3.79 4.91 5.70
C GLN A 70 -4.14 4.33 7.07
N GLN A 71 -3.18 4.40 8.00
CA GLN A 71 -3.39 4.03 9.39
C GLN A 71 -3.75 5.28 10.19
N ALA A 72 -4.64 5.14 11.17
CA ALA A 72 -5.08 6.24 12.02
C ALA A 72 -5.17 5.78 13.48
N SER A 73 -4.86 6.69 14.40
CA SER A 73 -5.13 6.54 15.83
C SER A 73 -6.26 7.48 16.21
N CYS A 74 -7.23 7.00 16.98
CA CYS A 74 -8.45 7.71 17.27
C CYS A 74 -8.69 7.86 18.78
N THR A 75 -9.41 8.91 19.17
CA THR A 75 -9.94 9.09 20.53
C THR A 75 -11.47 9.09 20.52
N LYS A 76 -12.09 8.95 21.70
CA LYS A 76 -13.56 9.04 21.82
C LYS A 76 -14.03 10.45 21.43
N LYS A 77 -15.12 10.53 20.68
CA LYS A 77 -15.78 11.79 20.30
C LYS A 77 -16.03 12.69 21.52
N GLY A 78 -15.78 13.99 21.37
CA GLY A 78 -15.91 14.99 22.42
C GLY A 78 -14.69 15.10 23.35
N ARG A 79 -13.58 14.44 23.03
CA ARG A 79 -12.30 14.56 23.76
C ARG A 79 -11.30 15.40 22.96
N ASP A 80 -11.63 16.66 22.69
CA ASP A 80 -10.85 17.50 21.78
C ASP A 80 -9.41 17.73 22.28
N ALA A 81 -9.22 17.91 23.59
CA ALA A 81 -7.89 18.00 24.20
C ALA A 81 -7.08 16.70 24.01
N GLY A 82 -7.72 15.54 24.16
CA GLY A 82 -7.08 14.24 23.95
C GLY A 82 -6.78 13.96 22.48
N PHE A 83 -7.66 14.39 21.56
CA PHE A 83 -7.41 14.36 20.13
C PHE A 83 -6.19 15.21 19.77
N LYS A 84 -6.14 16.46 20.25
CA LYS A 84 -4.99 17.35 20.02
C LYS A 84 -3.68 16.73 20.52
N LEU A 85 -3.66 16.23 21.76
CA LEU A 85 -2.47 15.58 22.33
C LEU A 85 -2.01 14.40 21.45
N LEU A 86 -2.94 13.53 21.04
CA LEU A 86 -2.62 12.37 20.22
C LEU A 86 -2.10 12.76 18.82
N SER A 87 -2.73 13.77 18.20
CA SER A 87 -2.30 14.30 16.90
C SER A 87 -0.89 14.88 16.99
N ASP A 88 -0.63 15.75 17.96
CA ASP A 88 0.68 16.39 18.16
C ASP A 88 1.76 15.32 18.40
N PHE A 89 1.47 14.31 19.23
CA PHE A 89 2.38 13.18 19.48
C PHE A 89 2.70 12.40 18.20
N ILE A 90 1.70 12.11 17.36
CA ILE A 90 1.92 11.37 16.11
C ILE A 90 2.78 12.19 15.14
N GLU A 91 2.52 13.49 15.00
CA GLU A 91 3.34 14.36 14.16
C GLU A 91 4.79 14.40 14.66
N GLU A 92 5.01 14.52 15.97
CA GLU A 92 6.35 14.49 16.56
C GLU A 92 7.07 13.16 16.27
N MET A 93 6.41 12.02 16.49
CA MET A 93 7.01 10.69 16.27
C MET A 93 7.33 10.42 14.79
N LYS A 94 6.55 10.99 13.87
CA LYS A 94 6.86 10.94 12.44
C LYS A 94 8.08 11.83 12.13
N ALA A 95 8.11 13.05 12.64
CA ALA A 95 9.12 14.05 12.32
C ALA A 95 10.50 13.73 12.92
N ASN A 96 10.53 13.20 14.15
CA ASN A 96 11.79 12.92 14.86
C ASN A 96 12.44 11.57 14.47
N GLY A 97 11.86 10.85 13.50
CA GLY A 97 12.39 9.58 13.00
C GLY A 97 12.02 8.35 13.83
N THR A 98 11.23 8.48 14.92
CA THR A 98 10.83 7.33 15.74
C THR A 98 10.06 6.29 14.93
N VAL A 99 9.09 6.73 14.12
CA VAL A 99 8.31 5.80 13.27
C VAL A 99 9.21 5.10 12.25
N GLN A 100 10.14 5.83 11.63
CA GLN A 100 11.10 5.24 10.68
C GLN A 100 12.01 4.21 11.39
N GLY A 101 12.53 4.55 12.56
CA GLY A 101 13.35 3.65 13.36
C GLY A 101 12.62 2.37 13.76
N LEU A 102 11.31 2.43 14.04
CA LEU A 102 10.50 1.22 14.27
C LEU A 102 10.33 0.38 13.01
N ILE A 103 10.07 1.01 11.86
CA ILE A 103 9.98 0.32 10.55
C ILE A 103 11.27 -0.47 10.28
N ASP A 104 12.43 0.16 10.51
CA ASP A 104 13.73 -0.45 10.27
C ASP A 104 14.03 -1.55 11.29
N LYS A 105 13.79 -1.29 12.58
CA LYS A 105 13.98 -2.26 13.67
C LYS A 105 13.21 -3.56 13.46
N TYR A 106 11.99 -3.48 12.95
CA TYR A 106 11.13 -4.64 12.73
C TYR A 106 11.25 -5.22 11.30
N GLY A 107 12.22 -4.75 10.49
CA GLY A 107 12.50 -5.31 9.17
C GLY A 107 11.36 -5.13 8.16
N VAL A 108 10.54 -4.09 8.33
CA VAL A 108 9.40 -3.78 7.45
C VAL A 108 9.69 -2.60 6.52
N THR A 109 10.96 -2.22 6.38
CA THR A 109 11.43 -1.21 5.41
C THR A 109 11.00 -1.57 3.99
N GLY A 110 10.44 -0.60 3.28
CA GLY A 110 9.89 -0.78 1.93
C GLY A 110 8.52 -1.47 1.89
N ARG A 111 8.10 -2.14 2.98
CA ARG A 111 6.75 -2.71 3.17
C ARG A 111 5.80 -1.68 3.77
N LEU A 112 6.31 -0.86 4.69
CA LEU A 112 5.63 0.30 5.27
C LEU A 112 6.43 1.58 4.99
N THR A 113 5.75 2.72 5.12
CA THR A 113 6.34 4.05 4.94
C THR A 113 5.78 4.99 6.00
N VAL A 114 6.58 5.95 6.43
CA VAL A 114 6.10 7.06 7.28
C VAL A 114 5.08 7.89 6.49
N ALA A 115 3.97 8.24 7.12
CA ALA A 115 2.98 9.14 6.52
C ALA A 115 3.55 10.56 6.34
N PRO A 116 3.14 11.32 5.32
CA PRO A 116 3.51 12.73 5.22
C PRO A 116 3.00 13.53 6.43
N PRO A 117 3.53 14.75 6.67
CA PRO A 117 2.97 15.68 7.63
C PRO A 117 1.47 15.90 7.39
N ALA A 118 0.71 16.07 8.47
CA ALA A 118 -0.73 16.36 8.43
C ALA A 118 -1.04 17.75 7.88
#